data_AF-A0A952AIR0-F1
#
_entry.id   AF-A0A952AIR0-F1
#
_cell.length_a   1.000
_cell.length_b   1.000
_cell.length_c   1.000
_cell.angle_alpha   90.00
_cell.angle_beta   90.00
_cell.angle_gamma   90.00
#
_symmetry.space_group_name_H-M   'P 1'
#
loop_
_entity.id
_entity.type
_entity.pdbx_description
1 polymer ?
#
loop_
_entity_poly.entity_id
_entity_poly.type
_entity_poly.pdbx_seq_one_letter_code
_entity_poly.pdbx_strand_id
1 'polypeptide(L)' 'MSAKQERIMTSYPKEKINILFLENISEKAVQLFKRSGYTHIKKLTGALSEDELIHAIKDVHLLGIRSKTQ' A
#
# COMPACT_ATOMS: atom_id res chain seq x y z
N MET A 1 -25.46 -8.64 -15.69
CA MET A 1 -24.19 -8.86 -16.39
C MET A 1 -23.27 -7.66 -16.16
N SER A 2 -21.99 -7.94 -15.98
CA SER A 2 -20.89 -7.15 -15.39
C SER A 2 -20.93 -5.62 -15.48
N ALA A 3 -20.79 -4.98 -14.32
CA ALA A 3 -20.34 -3.60 -14.23
C ALA A 3 -18.97 -3.47 -14.92
N LYS A 4 -18.95 -2.70 -16.00
CA LYS A 4 -17.77 -2.40 -16.81
C LYS A 4 -16.83 -1.58 -15.93
N GLN A 5 -15.79 -2.22 -15.39
CA GLN A 5 -14.79 -1.55 -14.57
C GLN A 5 -13.99 -0.61 -15.48
N GLU A 6 -14.29 0.69 -15.37
CA GLU A 6 -13.64 1.75 -16.11
C GLU A 6 -12.13 1.71 -15.80
N ARG A 7 -11.32 1.33 -16.80
CA ARG A 7 -9.86 1.36 -16.66
C ARG A 7 -9.46 2.82 -16.58
N ILE A 8 -9.31 3.34 -15.38
CA ILE A 8 -8.60 4.60 -15.16
C ILE A 8 -7.16 4.36 -15.64
N MET A 9 -6.87 4.78 -16.88
CA MET A 9 -5.51 4.76 -17.43
C MET A 9 -4.67 5.76 -16.66
N THR A 10 -3.91 5.26 -15.69
CA THR A 10 -2.86 6.02 -15.03
C THR A 10 -1.61 5.96 -15.91
N SER A 11 -0.80 7.02 -15.89
CA SER A 11 0.48 7.09 -16.62
C SER A 11 1.46 5.98 -16.21
N TYR A 12 1.30 5.43 -15.00
CA TYR A 12 2.03 4.28 -14.49
C TYR A 12 1.08 3.12 -14.15
N PRO A 13 1.36 1.87 -14.54
CA PRO A 13 0.50 0.73 -14.26
C PRO A 13 0.34 0.48 -12.76
N LYS A 14 -0.90 0.35 -12.29
CA LYS A 14 -1.20 0.16 -10.85
C LYS A 14 -0.64 -1.15 -10.32
N GLU A 15 -0.56 -2.18 -11.16
CA GLU A 15 0.04 -3.46 -10.80
C GLU A 15 1.56 -3.38 -10.55
N LYS A 16 2.23 -2.30 -10.96
CA LYS A 16 3.66 -2.08 -10.70
C LYS A 16 3.94 -1.24 -9.46
N ILE A 17 2.90 -0.72 -8.81
CA ILE A 17 3.03 0.15 -7.63
C ILE A 17 3.12 -0.73 -6.38
N ASN A 18 4.28 -0.71 -5.74
CA ASN A 18 4.51 -1.38 -4.48
C ASN A 18 4.10 -0.48 -3.31
N ILE A 19 3.17 -0.94 -2.50
CA ILE A 19 2.62 -0.21 -1.35
C ILE A 19 3.05 -0.92 -0.06
N LEU A 20 3.58 -0.17 0.90
CA LEU A 20 3.95 -0.66 2.23
C LEU A 20 3.14 0.07 3.30
N PHE A 21 2.44 -0.69 4.15
CA PHE A 21 1.77 -0.19 5.34
C PHE A 21 2.48 -0.66 6.61
N LEU A 22 2.78 0.26 7.52
CA LEU A 22 3.44 -0.03 8.80
C LEU A 22 2.51 0.25 9.99
N GLU A 23 2.93 -0.15 11.19
CA GLU A 23 2.30 0.25 12.47
C GLU A 23 0.81 -0.11 12.62
N ASN A 24 0.42 -1.23 12.00
CA ASN A 24 -0.92 -1.79 12.06
C ASN A 24 -2.01 -0.84 11.51
N ILE A 25 -1.78 -0.28 10.32
CA ILE A 25 -2.81 0.38 9.51
C ILE A 25 -4.06 -0.51 9.37
N SER A 26 -5.24 0.13 9.38
CA SER A 26 -6.53 -0.56 9.27
C SER A 26 -6.63 -1.44 8.01
N GLU A 27 -7.19 -2.64 8.16
CA GLU A 27 -7.52 -3.53 7.03
C GLU A 27 -8.41 -2.85 5.98
N LYS A 28 -9.24 -1.87 6.40
CA LYS A 28 -10.09 -1.12 5.47
C LYS A 28 -9.27 -0.38 4.42
N ALA A 29 -8.09 0.15 4.78
CA ALA A 29 -7.19 0.79 3.83
C ALA A 29 -6.66 -0.21 2.80
N VAL A 30 -6.17 -1.37 3.26
CA VAL A 30 -5.69 -2.45 2.36
C VAL A 30 -6.78 -2.85 1.36
N GLN A 31 -8.01 -3.03 1.83
CA GLN A 31 -9.15 -3.39 0.98
C GLN A 31 -9.51 -2.30 -0.03
N LEU A 32 -9.43 -1.03 0.36
CA LEU A 32 -9.65 0.09 -0.55
C LEU A 32 -8.61 0.11 -1.69
N PHE A 33 -7.33 -0.08 -1.38
CA PHE A 33 -6.28 -0.14 -2.40
C PHE A 33 -6.46 -1.37 -3.31
N LYS A 34 -6.75 -2.55 -2.76
CA LYS A 34 -7.05 -3.75 -3.57
C LYS A 34 -8.20 -3.52 -4.56
N ARG A 35 -9.33 -2.97 -4.09
CA ARG A 35 -10.48 -2.64 -4.95
C ARG A 35 -10.15 -1.59 -6.02
N SER A 36 -9.20 -0.71 -5.74
CA SER A 36 -8.77 0.34 -6.67
C SER A 36 -7.80 -0.15 -7.75
N GLY A 37 -7.44 -1.44 -7.73
CA GLY A 37 -6.58 -2.09 -8.72
C GLY A 37 -5.10 -2.19 -8.34
N TYR A 38 -4.74 -1.91 -7.08
CA TYR A 38 -3.38 -2.11 -6.59
C TYR A 38 -3.20 -3.55 -6.11
N THR A 39 -2.24 -4.26 -6.69
CA THR A 39 -2.00 -5.69 -6.43
C THR A 39 -0.86 -5.92 -5.46
N HIS A 40 0.16 -5.05 -5.44
CA HIS A 40 1.35 -5.21 -4.61
C HIS A 40 1.24 -4.40 -3.33
N ILE A 41 0.61 -4.97 -2.31
CA ILE A 41 0.40 -4.32 -1.02
C ILE A 41 0.97 -5.21 0.09
N LYS A 42 1.95 -4.68 0.83
CA LYS A 42 2.55 -5.32 2.01
C LYS A 42 2.09 -4.58 3.26
N LYS A 43 1.63 -5.31 4.27
CA LYS A 43 1.27 -4.76 5.58
C LYS A 43 2.15 -5.39 6.65
N LEU A 44 2.74 -4.56 7.49
CA LEU A 44 3.52 -4.94 8.67
C LEU A 44 2.85 -4.36 9.92
N THR A 45 2.66 -5.21 10.93
CA THR A 45 2.02 -4.85 12.20
C THR A 45 3.03 -4.35 13.23
N GLY A 46 4.29 -4.76 13.12
CA GLY A 46 5.38 -4.31 13.97
C GLY A 46 5.99 -2.98 13.51
N ALA A 47 6.68 -2.32 14.42
CA ALA A 47 7.62 -1.27 14.06
C ALA A 47 8.87 -1.93 13.45
N LEU A 48 9.40 -1.31 12.39
CA LEU A 48 10.70 -1.66 11.85
C LEU A 48 11.77 -0.82 12.56
N SER A 49 12.96 -1.39 12.76
CA SER A 49 14.14 -0.58 13.07
C SER A 49 14.47 0.35 11.89
N GLU A 50 15.31 1.35 12.14
CA GLU A 50 15.71 2.31 11.11
C GLU A 50 16.36 1.62 9.90
N ASP A 51 17.29 0.69 10.14
CA ASP A 51 17.93 -0.09 9.09
C ASP A 51 16.93 -0.93 8.30
N GLU A 52 16.03 -1.64 8.98
CA GLU A 52 15.00 -2.44 8.32
C GLU A 52 14.04 -1.56 7.50
N LEU A 53 13.72 -0.37 7.99
CA LEU A 53 12.89 0.58 7.27
C LEU A 53 13.58 1.04 5.99
N ILE A 54 14.85 1.45 6.06
CA ILE A 54 15.66 1.86 4.89
C ILE A 54 15.68 0.75 3.83
N HIS A 55 15.83 -0.50 4.24
CA HIS A 55 15.80 -1.64 3.32
C HIS A 55 14.39 -1.89 2.77
N ALA A 56 13.36 -1.83 3.61
CA ALA A 56 11.98 -2.12 3.22
C ALA A 56 11.38 -1.08 2.26
N ILE A 57 11.83 0.17 2.30
CA ILE A 57 11.29 1.25 1.47
C ILE A 57 11.97 1.41 0.10
N LYS A 58 13.10 0.73 -0.15
CA LYS A 58 13.88 0.89 -1.40
C LYS A 58 13.05 0.72 -2.67
N ASP A 59 12.17 -0.27 -2.69
CA ASP A 59 11.33 -0.60 -3.85
C ASP A 59 9.87 -0.18 -3.67
N VAL A 60 9.58 0.62 -2.64
CA VAL A 60 8.22 1.06 -2.30
C VAL A 60 7.92 2.39 -2.99
N HIS A 61 6.76 2.43 -3.64
CA HIS A 61 6.27 3.64 -4.31
C HIS A 61 5.35 4.45 -3.38
N LEU A 62 4.64 3.77 -2.47
CA LEU A 62 3.73 4.39 -1.52
C LEU A 62 3.94 3.80 -0.13
N LEU A 63 4.31 4.64 0.82
CA LEU A 63 4.44 4.29 2.23
C LEU A 63 3.26 4.86 3.01
N GLY A 64 2.53 4.01 3.71
CA GLY A 64 1.49 4.41 4.66
C GLY A 64 1.91 4.09 6.09
N ILE A 65 2.16 5.14 6.87
CA ILE A 65 2.48 5.07 8.29
C ILE A 65 1.34 5.68 9.12
N ARG A 66 1.25 5.30 10.38
CA ARG A 66 0.28 5.87 11.32
C ARG A 66 1.05 6.50 12.48
N SER A 67 0.80 7.77 12.74
CA SER A 67 1.31 8.41 13.95
C SER A 67 0.58 7.84 15.18
N LYS A 68 1.31 7.64 16.28
CA LYS A 68 0.73 7.45 17.61
C LYS A 68 0.22 8.80 18.10
N THR A 69 -0.95 9.23 17.64
CA THR A 69 -1.65 10.34 18.29
C THR A 69 -2.19 9.85 19.63
N GLN A 70 -1.70 10.43 20.73
CA GLN A 70 -2.34 10.37 22.04
C GLN A 70 -3.65 11.16 22.04
#